data_AF-A0A1X1FZY2-F1
#
_entry.id   AF-A0A1X1FZY2-F1
#
_cell.length_a   1.000
_cell.length_b   1.000
_cell.length_c   1.000
_cell.angle_alpha   90.00
_cell.angle_beta   90.00
_cell.angle_gamma   90.00
#
_symmetry.space_group_name_H-M   'P 1'
#
loop_
_entity.id
_entity.type
_entity.pdbx_description
1 polymer ?
#
loop_
_entity_poly.entity_id
_entity_poly.type
_entity_poly.pdbx_seq_one_letter_code
_entity_poly.pdbx_strand_id
1 'polypeptide(L)'
;MTPEEQLHPLLKSFKERMRIFHSGEDNNLSQMLESSESAILCLVGSKDSTDPQVRELILERARYAYNDQVEFFYGNFQGDLMALSLENYKPEEKHD
;
A
#
# COMPACT_ATOMS: atom_id res chain seq x y z
N MET A 1 16.16 -24.28 -4.99
CA MET A 1 15.25 -23.41 -5.76
C MET A 1 14.62 -22.47 -4.77
N THR A 2 15.08 -21.22 -4.73
CA THR A 2 14.27 -20.16 -4.14
C THR A 2 12.97 -20.10 -4.95
N PRO A 3 11.80 -19.92 -4.33
CA PRO A 3 10.60 -19.60 -5.09
C PRO A 3 10.94 -18.42 -5.99
N GLU A 4 10.54 -18.44 -7.26
CA GLU A 4 10.54 -17.23 -8.06
C GLU A 4 9.72 -16.21 -7.26
N GLU A 5 10.38 -15.18 -6.72
CA GLU A 5 9.70 -14.12 -5.98
C GLU A 5 8.70 -13.47 -6.94
N GLN A 6 7.42 -13.70 -6.70
CA GLN A 6 6.37 -13.15 -7.55
C GLN A 6 6.36 -11.63 -7.36
N LEU A 7 6.59 -10.89 -8.44
CA LEU A 7 6.59 -9.43 -8.41
C LEU A 7 5.20 -8.90 -8.03
N HIS A 8 5.20 -7.79 -7.29
CA HIS A 8 3.96 -7.19 -6.82
C HIS A 8 3.10 -6.69 -8.00
N PRO A 9 1.77 -6.90 -8.01
CA PRO A 9 0.90 -6.48 -9.12
C PRO A 9 0.98 -4.98 -9.46
N LEU A 10 1.26 -4.13 -8.46
CA LEU A 10 1.42 -2.68 -8.61
C LEU A 10 2.83 -2.23 -9.05
N LEU A 11 3.79 -3.15 -9.22
CA LEU A 11 5.18 -2.80 -9.52
C LEU A 11 5.30 -1.90 -10.76
N LYS A 12 4.58 -2.24 -11.83
CA LYS A 12 4.60 -1.45 -13.07
C LYS A 12 4.14 -0.01 -12.82
N SER A 13 3.00 0.17 -12.15
CA SER A 13 2.45 1.49 -11.84
C SER A 13 3.38 2.30 -10.92
N PHE A 14 4.02 1.63 -9.95
CA PHE A 14 4.99 2.27 -9.08
C PHE A 14 6.22 2.76 -9.85
N LYS A 15 6.81 1.90 -10.69
CA LYS A 15 7.96 2.23 -11.54
C LYS A 15 7.66 3.38 -12.50
N GLU A 16 6.47 3.40 -13.11
CA GLU A 16 6.01 4.51 -13.95
C GLU A 16 5.94 5.83 -13.16
N ARG A 17 5.39 5.81 -11.93
CA ARG A 17 5.32 6.99 -11.04
C ARG A 17 6.71 7.49 -10.64
N MET A 18 7.64 6.58 -10.38
CA MET A 18 9.00 6.89 -9.93
C MET A 18 9.99 7.13 -11.07
N ARG A 19 9.56 6.96 -12.34
CA ARG A 19 10.41 7.04 -13.54
C ARG A 19 11.57 6.03 -13.53
N ILE A 20 11.32 4.83 -13.04
CA ILE A 20 12.28 3.72 -12.98
C ILE A 20 12.01 2.79 -14.18
N PHE A 21 13.00 2.64 -15.07
CA PHE A 21 12.83 1.88 -16.32
C PHE A 21 13.66 0.58 -16.38
N HIS A 22 14.52 0.32 -15.40
CA HIS A 22 15.32 -0.91 -15.31
C HIS A 22 14.70 -1.92 -14.34
N SER A 23 15.14 -3.17 -14.37
CA SER A 23 14.64 -4.26 -13.51
C SER A 23 15.51 -4.57 -12.29
N GLY A 24 16.66 -3.90 -12.14
CA GLY A 24 17.65 -4.23 -11.10
C GLY A 24 17.16 -4.10 -9.66
N GLU A 25 16.05 -3.42 -9.43
CA GLU A 25 15.44 -3.20 -8.11
C GLU A 25 14.03 -3.81 -7.99
N ASP A 26 13.55 -4.58 -8.96
CA ASP A 26 12.15 -5.04 -9.03
C ASP A 26 11.71 -5.86 -7.80
N ASN A 27 12.59 -6.70 -7.27
CA ASN A 27 12.30 -7.50 -6.07
C ASN A 27 12.20 -6.59 -4.84
N ASN A 28 13.10 -5.62 -4.69
CA ASN A 28 13.08 -4.69 -3.56
C ASN A 28 11.84 -3.78 -3.62
N LEU A 29 11.52 -3.25 -4.80
CA LEU A 29 10.31 -2.46 -5.03
C LEU A 29 9.04 -3.27 -4.73
N SER A 30 9.03 -4.57 -5.09
CA SER A 30 7.90 -5.45 -4.80
C SER A 30 7.73 -5.70 -3.29
N GLN A 31 8.82 -5.95 -2.56
CA GLN A 31 8.77 -6.11 -1.10
C GLN A 31 8.30 -4.84 -0.39
N MET A 32 8.70 -3.67 -0.87
CA MET A 32 8.24 -2.39 -0.35
C MET A 32 6.75 -2.13 -0.63
N LEU A 33 6.26 -2.54 -1.80
CA LEU A 33 4.84 -2.48 -2.15
C LEU A 33 4.02 -3.45 -1.29
N GLU A 34 4.49 -4.67 -1.06
CA GLU A 34 3.85 -5.65 -0.17
C GLU A 34 3.76 -5.14 1.27
N SER A 35 4.85 -4.58 1.80
CA SER A 35 4.85 -3.94 3.11
C SER A 35 3.85 -2.79 3.19
N SER A 36 3.71 -2.01 2.12
CA SER A 36 2.76 -0.91 2.03
C SER A 36 1.32 -1.38 1.91
N GLU A 37 1.06 -2.42 1.12
CA GLU A 37 -0.26 -3.07 1.02
C GLU A 37 -0.72 -3.57 2.38
N SER A 38 0.11 -4.36 3.06
CA SER A 38 -0.21 -4.89 4.39
C SER A 38 -0.52 -3.78 5.40
N ALA A 39 0.30 -2.71 5.42
CA ALA A 39 0.10 -1.59 6.33
C ALA A 39 -1.21 -0.84 6.05
N ILE A 40 -1.51 -0.52 4.78
CA ILE A 40 -2.72 0.21 4.41
C ILE A 40 -3.97 -0.62 4.69
N LEU A 41 -4.01 -1.89 4.26
CA LEU A 41 -5.15 -2.77 4.51
C LEU A 41 -5.46 -2.88 6.01
N CYS A 42 -4.42 -2.99 6.84
CA CYS A 42 -4.57 -3.00 8.29
C CYS A 42 -5.13 -1.68 8.84
N LEU A 43 -4.57 -0.53 8.42
CA LEU A 43 -4.98 0.79 8.91
C LEU A 43 -6.42 1.13 8.54
N VAL A 44 -6.83 0.80 7.32
CA VAL A 44 -8.16 1.14 6.82
C VAL A 44 -9.20 0.05 7.09
N GLY A 45 -8.81 -1.09 7.68
CA GLY A 45 -9.73 -2.19 7.94
C GLY A 45 -10.28 -2.87 6.68
N SER A 46 -9.54 -2.82 5.56
CA SER A 46 -9.94 -3.43 4.28
C SER A 46 -9.24 -4.77 4.06
N LYS A 47 -9.84 -5.63 3.23
CA LYS A 47 -9.20 -6.83 2.65
C LYS A 47 -9.04 -6.74 1.13
N ASP A 48 -9.49 -5.64 0.54
CA ASP A 48 -9.50 -5.43 -0.89
C ASP A 48 -8.50 -4.33 -1.27
N SER A 49 -7.37 -4.75 -1.86
CA SER A 49 -6.37 -3.82 -2.40
C SER A 49 -6.66 -3.37 -3.83
N THR A 50 -7.75 -3.88 -4.44
CA THR A 50 -8.20 -3.46 -5.76
C THR A 50 -9.04 -2.18 -5.73
N ASP A 51 -9.55 -1.80 -4.55
CA ASP A 51 -10.20 -0.52 -4.32
C ASP A 51 -9.28 0.64 -4.75
N PRO A 52 -9.75 1.58 -5.59
CA PRO A 52 -8.90 2.64 -6.12
C PRO A 52 -8.27 3.55 -5.05
N GLN A 53 -8.97 3.82 -3.95
CA GLN A 53 -8.45 4.68 -2.87
C GLN A 53 -7.41 3.94 -2.04
N VAL A 54 -7.68 2.67 -1.71
CA VAL A 54 -6.70 1.79 -1.05
C VAL A 54 -5.44 1.66 -1.90
N ARG A 55 -5.59 1.39 -3.21
CA ARG A 55 -4.47 1.26 -4.15
C ARG A 55 -3.62 2.53 -4.22
N GLU A 56 -4.24 3.70 -4.23
CA GLU A 56 -3.50 4.97 -4.23
C GLU A 56 -2.68 5.15 -2.94
N LEU A 57 -3.26 4.85 -1.77
CA LEU A 57 -2.54 4.91 -0.49
C LEU A 57 -1.36 3.94 -0.43
N ILE A 58 -1.47 2.76 -1.04
CA ILE A 58 -0.37 1.79 -1.14
C ILE A 58 0.79 2.37 -1.95
N LEU A 59 0.48 2.92 -3.13
CA LEU A 59 1.48 3.54 -4.01
C LEU A 59 2.13 4.76 -3.35
N GLU A 60 1.35 5.59 -2.69
CA GLU A 60 1.87 6.77 -1.97
C GLU A 60 2.74 6.34 -0.79
N ARG A 61 2.30 5.41 0.07
CA ARG A 61 3.13 4.93 1.17
C ARG A 61 4.44 4.33 0.68
N ALA A 62 4.40 3.54 -0.40
CA ALA A 62 5.61 3.00 -1.03
C ALA A 62 6.52 4.11 -1.58
N ARG A 63 5.96 5.21 -2.10
CA ARG A 63 6.76 6.36 -2.56
C ARG A 63 7.50 7.03 -1.40
N TYR A 64 6.80 7.24 -0.29
CA TYR A 64 7.44 7.81 0.91
C TYR A 64 8.49 6.84 1.47
N ALA A 65 8.24 5.53 1.49
CA ALA A 65 9.23 4.54 1.91
C ALA A 65 10.47 4.54 1.01
N TYR A 66 10.31 4.58 -0.32
CA TYR A 66 11.42 4.63 -1.27
C TYR A 66 12.29 5.88 -1.09
N ASN A 67 11.68 7.00 -0.68
CA ASN A 67 12.37 8.27 -0.46
C ASN A 67 12.84 8.44 1.00
N ASP A 68 12.83 7.39 1.83
CA ASP A 68 13.18 7.45 3.26
C ASP A 68 12.39 8.51 4.04
N GLN A 69 11.08 8.59 3.79
CA GLN A 69 10.17 9.62 4.30
C GLN A 69 8.86 9.08 4.87
N VAL A 70 8.76 7.77 5.14
CA VAL A 70 7.50 7.10 5.54
C VAL A 70 6.83 7.73 6.77
N GLU A 71 7.59 8.38 7.66
CA GLU A 71 7.08 9.10 8.81
C GLU A 71 6.14 10.27 8.43
N PHE A 72 6.38 10.92 7.28
CA PHE A 72 5.57 12.04 6.81
C PHE A 72 4.27 11.58 6.13
N PHE A 73 4.22 10.32 5.65
CA PHE A 73 3.03 9.76 5.01
C PHE A 73 1.80 9.84 5.93
N TYR A 74 1.98 9.41 7.18
CA TYR A 74 0.87 9.32 8.14
C TYR A 74 0.24 10.67 8.45
N GLY A 75 1.04 11.74 8.51
CA GLY A 75 0.53 13.10 8.67
C GLY A 75 -0.17 13.63 7.42
N ASN A 76 0.42 13.39 6.24
CA ASN A 76 -0.08 13.93 4.98
C ASN A 76 -1.37 13.26 4.50
N PHE A 77 -1.57 11.97 4.81
CA PHE A 77 -2.74 11.17 4.41
C PHE A 77 -3.67 10.82 5.58
N GLN A 78 -3.52 11.49 6.73
CA GLN A 78 -4.33 11.20 7.91
C GLN A 78 -5.84 11.25 7.62
N GLY A 79 -6.28 12.26 6.86
CA GLY A 79 -7.69 12.44 6.49
C GLY A 79 -8.23 11.28 5.67
N ASP A 80 -7.49 10.85 4.64
CA ASP A 80 -7.89 9.75 3.75
C ASP A 80 -7.91 8.41 4.49
N LEU A 81 -6.91 8.16 5.35
CA LEU A 81 -6.85 6.97 6.20
C LEU A 81 -8.05 6.89 7.15
N MET A 82 -8.41 8.02 7.79
CA MET A 82 -9.57 8.09 8.69
C MET A 82 -10.88 7.89 7.94
N ALA A 83 -11.04 8.53 6.77
CA ALA A 83 -12.24 8.39 5.96
C ALA A 83 -12.49 6.94 5.53
N LEU A 84 -11.47 6.27 4.98
CA LEU A 84 -11.57 4.86 4.58
C LEU A 84 -11.76 3.91 5.76
N SER A 85 -11.08 4.17 6.89
CA SER A 85 -11.27 3.37 8.10
C SER A 85 -12.71 3.42 8.60
N LEU A 86 -13.35 4.60 8.57
CA LEU A 86 -14.75 4.78 8.94
C LEU A 86 -15.70 4.13 7.94
N GLU A 87 -15.40 4.20 6.63
CA GLU A 87 -16.20 3.56 5.59
C GLU A 87 -16.17 2.02 5.71
N ASN A 88 -15.01 1.45 6.04
CA ASN A 88 -14.84 0.01 6.20
C ASN A 88 -15.28 -0.51 7.57
N TYR A 89 -15.58 0.38 8.52
CA TYR A 89 -16.00 -0.01 9.85
C TYR A 89 -17.34 -0.75 9.80
N LYS A 90 -17.31 -2.04 10.20
CA LYS A 90 -18.51 -2.83 10.43
C LYS A 90 -18.72 -2.94 11.93
N PRO A 91 -19.82 -2.37 12.49
CA PRO A 91 -20.10 -2.56 13.90
C PRO A 91 -20.26 -4.06 14.17
N GLU A 92 -19.67 -4.55 15.27
CA GLU A 92 -19.92 -5.92 15.70
C GLU A 92 -21.42 -6.09 15.97
N GLU A 93 -22.06 -7.03 15.27
CA GLU A 93 -23.41 -7.43 15.60
C GLU A 93 -23.38 -8.02 17.02
N LYS A 94 -23.99 -7.33 17.98
CA LYS A 94 -24.26 -7.90 19.29
C LYS A 94 -25.20 -9.07 19.08
N HIS A 95 -24.69 -10.29 19.22
CA HIS A 95 -25.53 -11.45 19.41
C HIS A 95 -26.10 -11.38 20.84
N ASP A 96 -27.35 -10.90 20.95
CA ASP A 96 -28.19 -11.01 22.15
C ASP A 96 -28.65 -12.45 22.38
#